data_AF-A0A0F9E038-F1
#
_entry.id   AF-A0A0F9E038-F1
#
_cell.length_a   1.000
_cell.length_b   1.000
_cell.length_c   1.000
_cell.angle_alpha   90.00
_cell.angle_beta   90.00
_cell.angle_gamma   90.00
#
_symmetry.space_group_name_H-M   'P 1'
#
loop_
_entity.id
_entity.type
_entity.pdbx_description
1 polymer ?
#
loop_
_entity_poly.entity_id
_entity_poly.type
_entity_poly.pdbx_seq_one_letter_code
_entity_poly.pdbx_strand_id
1 'polypeptide(L)'
;MVEFNDPVTNTELKYYIAKELVKKWDKYRGGKLIKEDADLVIIVDGKERVGKSVFTLQQAKYLDPTFNIDRICFTAEEFLKQIREAPQGSVVMFDESFRGLSSKGSQSRINKEIVQALMEVGQRNLIIFIVLPTFFLLEIYAAVLRSHALIHIYRIKGMNKGRGFRIYNEKHKGMLWKNGKKKGFDYS
;
A
#
# COMPACT_ATOMS: atom_id res chain seq x y z
N MET A 1 2.27 -21.27 -0.35
CA MET A 1 1.25 -20.83 0.62
C MET A 1 1.95 -20.34 1.86
N VAL A 2 1.39 -19.36 2.54
CA VAL A 2 1.80 -18.92 3.87
C VAL A 2 0.82 -19.55 4.85
N GLU A 3 1.36 -20.17 5.87
CA GLU A 3 0.61 -20.65 7.03
C GLU A 3 0.87 -19.69 8.19
N PHE A 4 -0.19 -19.28 8.86
CA PHE A 4 -0.15 -18.28 9.90
C PHE A 4 -1.15 -18.66 10.99
N ASN A 5 -0.70 -18.77 12.23
CA ASN A 5 -1.60 -18.87 13.36
C ASN A 5 -1.98 -17.46 13.82
N ASP A 6 -3.26 -17.10 13.74
CA ASP A 6 -3.72 -15.81 14.20
C ASP A 6 -3.62 -15.74 15.73
N PRO A 7 -2.81 -14.82 16.30
CA PRO A 7 -2.61 -14.76 17.74
C PRO A 7 -3.85 -14.28 18.50
N VAL A 8 -4.83 -13.69 17.80
CA VAL A 8 -6.08 -13.17 18.38
C VAL A 8 -7.17 -14.22 18.34
N THR A 9 -7.37 -14.88 17.19
CA THR A 9 -8.44 -15.89 17.03
C THR A 9 -7.99 -17.32 17.29
N ASN A 10 -6.68 -17.55 17.44
CA ASN A 10 -6.04 -18.87 17.56
C ASN A 10 -6.46 -19.85 16.45
N THR A 11 -6.70 -19.31 15.25
CA THR A 11 -7.07 -20.08 14.06
C THR A 11 -5.90 -20.13 13.08
N GLU A 12 -5.66 -21.31 12.52
CA GLU A 12 -4.70 -21.50 11.44
C GLU A 12 -5.26 -20.95 10.13
N LEU A 13 -4.68 -19.88 9.63
CA LEU A 13 -5.01 -19.25 8.36
C LEU A 13 -4.00 -19.67 7.29
N LYS A 14 -4.52 -20.09 6.13
CA LYS A 14 -3.71 -20.39 4.94
C LYS A 14 -4.07 -19.44 3.82
N TYR A 15 -3.09 -18.70 3.33
CA TYR A 15 -3.28 -17.78 2.20
C TYR A 15 -2.06 -17.73 1.28
N TYR A 16 -2.24 -17.15 0.10
CA TYR A 16 -1.20 -17.07 -0.92
C TYR A 16 -0.47 -15.73 -0.89
N ILE A 17 0.86 -15.78 -0.89
CA ILE A 17 1.74 -14.68 -1.27
C ILE A 17 2.74 -15.22 -2.30
N ALA A 18 3.03 -14.42 -3.33
CA ALA A 18 4.03 -14.77 -4.32
C ALA A 18 5.43 -14.90 -3.67
N LYS A 19 6.18 -15.95 -4.00
CA LYS A 19 7.51 -16.23 -3.41
C LYS A 19 8.47 -15.03 -3.52
N GLU A 20 8.41 -14.28 -4.62
CA GLU A 20 9.26 -13.10 -4.80
C GLU A 20 8.88 -11.92 -3.89
N LEU A 21 7.62 -11.83 -3.44
CA LEU A 21 7.19 -10.86 -2.44
C LEU A 21 7.63 -11.29 -1.04
N VAL A 22 7.50 -12.58 -0.71
CA VAL A 22 7.97 -13.15 0.57
C VAL A 22 9.43 -12.76 0.82
N LYS A 23 10.33 -13.03 -0.13
CA LYS A 23 11.76 -12.67 -0.03
C LYS A 23 12.00 -11.18 0.22
N LYS A 24 11.13 -10.29 -0.30
CA LYS A 24 11.23 -8.85 -0.09
C LYS A 24 10.69 -8.45 1.28
N TRP A 25 9.53 -8.97 1.67
CA TRP A 25 8.88 -8.70 2.94
C TRP A 25 9.66 -9.21 4.15
N ASP A 26 10.40 -10.31 4.00
CA ASP A 26 11.28 -10.83 5.04
C ASP A 26 12.38 -9.85 5.45
N LYS A 27 12.69 -8.85 4.63
CA LYS A 27 13.65 -7.78 4.96
C LYS A 27 13.07 -6.73 5.91
N TYR A 28 11.75 -6.59 5.97
CA TYR A 28 11.09 -5.51 6.70
C TYR A 28 10.31 -6.00 7.93
N ARG A 29 9.99 -7.30 8.00
CA ARG A 29 9.24 -7.90 9.12
C ARG A 29 10.11 -8.16 10.36
N GLY A 30 9.44 -8.44 11.49
CA GLY A 30 10.10 -8.91 12.71
C GLY A 30 10.94 -7.85 13.43
N GLY A 31 10.50 -6.58 13.36
CA GLY A 31 11.18 -5.45 14.00
C GLY A 31 12.44 -4.96 13.30
N LYS A 32 12.72 -5.41 12.06
CA LYS A 32 13.89 -4.95 11.29
C LYS A 32 13.84 -3.45 10.98
N LEU A 33 12.68 -2.93 10.58
CA LEU A 33 12.48 -1.50 10.35
C LEU A 33 12.77 -0.65 11.59
N ILE A 34 12.38 -1.13 12.77
CA ILE A 34 12.66 -0.46 14.05
C ILE A 34 14.17 -0.40 14.30
N LYS A 35 14.89 -1.50 14.05
CA LYS A 35 16.35 -1.57 14.23
C LYS A 35 17.12 -0.67 13.26
N GLU A 36 16.59 -0.50 12.05
CA GLU A 36 17.19 0.30 10.99
C GLU A 36 16.74 1.77 11.04
N ASP A 37 15.89 2.14 12.01
CA ASP A 37 15.22 3.43 12.09
C ASP A 37 14.60 3.87 10.75
N ALA A 38 13.96 2.91 10.07
CA ALA A 38 13.41 3.08 8.73
C ALA A 38 11.90 2.88 8.73
N ASP A 39 11.21 3.46 7.75
CA ASP A 39 9.79 3.23 7.49
C ASP A 39 9.59 2.70 6.07
N LEU A 40 8.40 2.18 5.76
CA LEU A 40 8.13 1.60 4.44
C LEU A 40 6.76 2.00 3.89
N VAL A 41 6.75 2.99 3.01
CA VAL A 41 5.55 3.40 2.26
C VAL A 41 5.46 2.69 0.90
N ILE A 42 4.38 1.96 0.66
CA ILE A 42 4.09 1.21 -0.57
C ILE A 42 2.76 1.68 -1.15
N ILE A 43 2.74 1.97 -2.45
CA ILE A 43 1.51 2.27 -3.18
C ILE A 43 1.02 0.99 -3.87
N VAL A 44 -0.28 0.71 -3.77
CA VAL A 44 -0.94 -0.38 -4.48
C VAL A 44 -2.06 0.20 -5.34
N ASP A 45 -1.98 0.00 -6.65
CA ASP A 45 -2.97 0.55 -7.57
C ASP A 45 -3.48 -0.45 -8.60
N GLY A 46 -4.38 0.03 -9.47
CA GLY A 46 -5.09 -0.78 -10.44
C GLY A 46 -6.56 -0.45 -10.47
N LYS A 47 -7.25 -0.87 -11.54
CA LYS A 47 -8.68 -0.58 -11.72
C LYS A 47 -9.53 -1.08 -10.55
N GLU A 48 -10.74 -0.54 -10.42
CA GLU A 48 -11.69 -1.06 -9.44
C GLU A 48 -11.98 -2.55 -9.66
N ARG A 49 -12.27 -3.26 -8.57
CA ARG A 49 -12.62 -4.70 -8.58
C ARG A 49 -11.55 -5.63 -9.20
N VAL A 50 -10.28 -5.21 -9.24
CA VAL A 50 -9.14 -6.08 -9.63
C VAL A 50 -8.54 -6.86 -8.46
N GLY A 51 -8.96 -6.59 -7.22
CA GLY A 51 -8.52 -7.31 -6.02
C GLY A 51 -7.40 -6.63 -5.23
N LYS A 52 -7.22 -5.31 -5.38
CA LYS A 52 -6.20 -4.53 -4.65
C LYS A 52 -6.28 -4.70 -3.14
N SER A 53 -7.45 -4.42 -2.55
CA SER A 53 -7.63 -4.46 -1.10
C SER A 53 -7.32 -5.86 -0.55
N VAL A 54 -7.86 -6.91 -1.17
CA VAL A 54 -7.56 -8.31 -0.78
C VAL A 54 -6.06 -8.63 -0.88
N PHE A 55 -5.42 -8.22 -1.98
CA PHE A 55 -3.98 -8.40 -2.14
C PHE A 55 -3.19 -7.69 -1.04
N THR A 56 -3.52 -6.43 -0.75
CA THR A 56 -2.88 -5.61 0.28
C THR A 56 -3.08 -6.19 1.68
N LEU A 57 -4.29 -6.63 2.02
CA LEU A 57 -4.60 -7.27 3.31
C LEU A 57 -3.70 -8.49 3.58
N GLN A 58 -3.47 -9.31 2.55
CA GLN A 58 -2.56 -10.46 2.67
C GLN A 58 -1.12 -10.01 2.94
N GLN A 59 -0.65 -8.96 2.28
CA GLN A 59 0.71 -8.45 2.50
C GLN A 59 0.85 -7.82 3.89
N ALA A 60 -0.16 -7.05 4.31
CA ALA A 60 -0.21 -6.41 5.62
C ALA A 60 -0.14 -7.44 6.74
N LYS A 61 -0.97 -8.50 6.68
CA LYS A 61 -0.97 -9.58 7.68
C LYS A 61 0.33 -10.39 7.70
N TYR A 62 1.02 -10.50 6.56
CA TYR A 62 2.32 -11.17 6.49
C TYR A 62 3.45 -10.34 7.13
N LEU A 63 3.48 -9.04 6.85
CA LEU A 63 4.47 -8.12 7.39
C LEU A 63 4.25 -7.89 8.89
N ASP A 64 2.99 -7.82 9.30
CA ASP A 64 2.57 -7.64 10.69
C ASP A 64 1.45 -8.63 11.07
N PRO A 65 1.79 -9.71 11.81
CA PRO A 65 0.85 -10.66 12.39
C PRO A 65 -0.32 -10.04 13.16
N THR A 66 -0.09 -8.90 13.81
CA THR A 66 -1.09 -8.23 14.66
C THR A 66 -2.06 -7.37 13.85
N PHE A 67 -1.86 -7.27 12.53
CA PHE A 67 -2.69 -6.45 11.64
C PHE A 67 -4.17 -6.87 11.70
N ASN A 68 -5.04 -5.87 11.82
CA ASN A 68 -6.47 -6.01 11.99
C ASN A 68 -7.23 -4.87 11.27
N ILE A 69 -8.56 -4.93 11.28
CA ILE A 69 -9.43 -3.99 10.57
C ILE A 69 -9.32 -2.56 11.08
N ASP A 70 -8.98 -2.35 12.37
CA ASP A 70 -8.88 -1.01 12.98
C ASP A 70 -7.75 -0.18 12.36
N ARG A 71 -6.79 -0.85 11.71
CA ARG A 71 -5.65 -0.24 11.01
C ARG A 71 -5.87 -0.10 9.51
N ILE A 72 -7.13 -0.24 9.07
CA ILE A 72 -7.59 0.11 7.73
C ILE A 72 -8.32 1.46 7.82
N CYS A 73 -7.69 2.48 7.25
CA CYS A 73 -8.20 3.84 7.20
C CYS A 73 -8.89 4.08 5.86
N PHE A 74 -10.10 4.61 5.88
CA PHE A 74 -10.85 5.02 4.69
C PHE A 74 -10.87 6.54 4.52
N THR A 75 -10.37 7.28 5.52
CA THR A 75 -10.27 8.74 5.52
C THR A 75 -8.87 9.19 5.89
N ALA A 76 -8.50 10.39 5.44
CA ALA A 76 -7.21 10.97 5.81
C ALA A 76 -7.12 11.26 7.32
N GLU A 77 -8.24 11.59 7.97
CA GLU A 77 -8.30 11.80 9.42
C GLU A 77 -8.02 10.50 10.20
N GLU A 78 -8.65 9.39 9.82
CA GLU A 78 -8.35 8.06 10.37
C GLU A 78 -6.90 7.67 10.10
N PHE A 79 -6.37 8.01 8.92
CA PHE A 79 -4.99 7.72 8.56
C PHE A 79 -3.99 8.49 9.41
N LEU A 80 -4.18 9.80 9.57
CA LEU A 80 -3.39 10.64 10.48
C LEU A 80 -3.48 10.18 11.93
N LYS A 81 -4.67 9.74 12.38
CA LYS A 81 -4.84 9.14 13.70
C LYS A 81 -4.01 7.88 13.83
N GLN A 82 -4.13 6.93 12.90
CA GLN A 82 -3.37 5.68 12.95
C GLN A 82 -1.86 5.90 12.84
N ILE A 83 -1.38 6.87 12.07
CA ILE A 83 0.06 7.20 12.06
C ILE A 83 0.54 7.60 13.46
N ARG A 84 -0.28 8.30 14.25
CA ARG A 84 0.06 8.77 15.60
C ARG A 84 -0.26 7.78 16.71
N GLU A 85 -0.99 6.70 16.45
CA GLU A 85 -1.46 5.79 17.51
C GLU A 85 -1.03 4.35 17.28
N ALA A 86 -0.77 3.95 16.03
CA ALA A 86 -0.38 2.59 15.71
C ALA A 86 0.95 2.22 16.39
N PRO A 87 1.10 0.96 16.82
CA PRO A 87 2.35 0.48 17.41
C PRO A 87 3.54 0.69 16.46
N GLN A 88 4.71 0.98 17.02
CA GLN A 88 5.93 1.15 16.24
C GLN A 88 6.25 -0.11 15.42
N GLY A 89 6.69 0.06 14.17
CA GLY A 89 6.98 -1.07 13.27
C GLY A 89 5.76 -1.83 12.75
N SER A 90 4.55 -1.36 13.04
CA SER A 90 3.30 -2.01 12.64
C SER A 90 2.81 -1.53 11.27
N VAL A 91 1.85 -2.26 10.69
CA VAL A 91 1.27 -1.92 9.39
C VAL A 91 0.01 -1.04 9.53
N VAL A 92 -0.09 0.00 8.70
CA VAL A 92 -1.30 0.82 8.49
C VAL A 92 -1.67 0.79 7.00
N MET A 93 -2.94 0.58 6.70
CA MET A 93 -3.46 0.56 5.31
C MET A 93 -4.44 1.70 5.12
N PHE A 94 -4.19 2.56 4.12
CA PHE A 94 -5.12 3.57 3.65
C PHE A 94 -5.80 3.08 2.36
N ASP A 95 -7.12 2.88 2.38
CA ASP A 95 -7.88 2.37 1.23
C ASP A 95 -8.94 3.37 0.74
N GLU A 96 -8.57 4.15 -0.27
CA GLU A 96 -9.43 5.16 -0.89
C GLU A 96 -10.53 4.52 -1.76
N SER A 97 -10.52 3.19 -1.99
CA SER A 97 -11.50 2.55 -2.85
C SER A 97 -12.93 2.59 -2.32
N PHE A 98 -13.14 3.00 -1.06
CA PHE A 98 -14.44 3.01 -0.40
C PHE A 98 -15.12 4.39 -0.35
N ARG A 99 -14.36 5.49 -0.42
CA ARG A 99 -14.91 6.85 -0.34
C ARG A 99 -14.78 7.55 -1.70
N GLY A 100 -15.93 7.74 -2.33
CA GLY A 100 -16.05 8.15 -3.72
C GLY A 100 -15.19 9.36 -4.10
N LEU A 101 -14.52 9.21 -5.25
CA LEU A 101 -13.93 10.26 -6.07
C LEU A 101 -15.00 11.26 -6.57
N SER A 102 -15.70 11.96 -5.67
CA SER A 102 -16.69 12.97 -6.05
C SER A 102 -16.06 14.36 -5.94
N SER A 103 -15.62 14.87 -7.10
CA SER A 103 -15.07 16.20 -7.42
C SER A 103 -13.53 16.37 -7.39
N LYS A 104 -13.01 17.19 -8.32
CA LYS A 104 -11.57 17.56 -8.37
C LYS A 104 -11.10 18.29 -7.11
N GLY A 105 -12.02 18.96 -6.40
CA GLY A 105 -11.73 19.72 -5.18
C GLY A 105 -11.49 18.85 -3.95
N SER A 106 -12.23 17.74 -3.80
CA SER A 106 -11.99 16.78 -2.72
C SER A 106 -10.65 16.05 -2.89
N GLN A 107 -10.29 15.71 -4.14
CA GLN A 107 -9.02 15.05 -4.45
C GLN A 107 -7.79 15.88 -4.03
N SER A 108 -7.83 17.21 -4.23
CA SER A 108 -6.69 18.07 -3.89
C SER A 108 -6.50 18.22 -2.39
N ARG A 109 -7.58 18.26 -1.61
CA ARG A 109 -7.53 18.28 -0.15
C ARG A 109 -7.00 16.96 0.41
N ILE A 110 -7.53 15.83 -0.06
CA ILE A 110 -7.09 14.49 0.33
C ILE A 110 -5.60 14.29 0.02
N ASN A 111 -5.14 14.73 -1.16
CA ASN A 111 -3.72 14.65 -1.51
C ASN A 111 -2.82 15.43 -0.53
N LYS A 112 -3.22 16.65 -0.13
CA LYS A 112 -2.46 17.43 0.86
C LYS A 112 -2.43 16.75 2.22
N GLU A 113 -3.56 16.22 2.67
CA GLU A 113 -3.66 15.52 3.96
C GLU A 113 -2.82 14.23 3.95
N ILE A 114 -2.81 13.47 2.85
CA ILE A 114 -1.92 12.31 2.65
C ILE A 114 -0.45 12.73 2.67
N VAL A 115 -0.09 13.83 2.00
CA VAL A 115 1.30 14.33 2.00
C VAL A 115 1.73 14.68 3.42
N GLN A 116 0.91 15.43 4.16
CA GLN A 116 1.17 15.77 5.56
C GLN A 116 1.31 14.50 6.41
N ALA A 117 0.37 13.57 6.26
CA ALA A 117 0.41 12.29 6.95
C ALA A 117 1.73 11.57 6.71
N LEU A 118 2.14 11.43 5.46
CA LEU A 118 3.39 10.77 5.09
C LEU A 118 4.65 11.47 5.61
N MET A 119 4.61 12.79 5.84
CA MET A 119 5.70 13.52 6.48
C MET A 119 5.86 13.16 7.96
N GLU A 120 4.76 12.87 8.67
CA GLU A 120 4.76 12.50 10.10
C GLU A 120 5.20 11.04 10.35
N VAL A 121 5.08 10.17 9.35
CA VAL A 121 5.33 8.71 9.45
C VAL A 121 6.76 8.34 9.84
N GLY A 122 7.74 9.13 9.42
CA GLY A 122 9.16 8.79 9.57
C GLY A 122 9.58 8.53 11.03
N GLN A 123 8.87 9.11 12.00
CA GLN A 123 9.20 8.99 13.42
C GLN A 123 8.79 7.65 14.08
N ARG A 124 8.05 6.79 13.38
CA ARG A 124 7.43 5.59 13.99
C ARG A 124 7.75 4.27 13.31
N ASN A 125 8.63 4.30 12.31
CA ASN A 125 9.08 3.12 11.57
C ASN A 125 7.91 2.29 11.01
N LEU A 126 6.79 2.94 10.66
CA LEU A 126 5.57 2.25 10.24
C LEU A 126 5.71 1.69 8.82
N ILE A 127 4.96 0.63 8.55
CA ILE A 127 4.73 0.12 7.20
C ILE A 127 3.39 0.64 6.72
N ILE A 128 3.38 1.32 5.58
CA ILE A 128 2.19 1.98 5.06
C ILE A 128 1.85 1.42 3.69
N PHE A 129 0.60 1.01 3.52
CA PHE A 129 0.02 0.74 2.22
C PHE A 129 -0.99 1.81 1.84
N ILE A 130 -0.79 2.49 0.71
CA ILE A 130 -1.76 3.40 0.11
C ILE A 130 -2.42 2.68 -1.06
N VAL A 131 -3.71 2.41 -0.97
CA VAL A 131 -4.49 1.72 -2.00
C VAL A 131 -5.40 2.70 -2.72
N LEU A 132 -5.24 2.79 -4.04
CA LEU A 132 -6.01 3.71 -4.87
C LEU A 132 -6.27 3.17 -6.29
N PRO A 133 -7.19 3.76 -7.07
CA PRO A 133 -7.45 3.30 -8.44
C PRO A 133 -6.25 3.48 -9.38
N THR A 134 -5.44 4.52 -9.17
CA THR A 134 -4.29 4.83 -10.01
C THR A 134 -3.33 5.75 -9.27
N PHE A 135 -2.04 5.41 -9.19
CA PHE A 135 -1.04 6.21 -8.46
C PHE A 135 -0.78 7.58 -9.10
N PHE A 136 -1.17 7.78 -10.36
CA PHE A 136 -1.02 9.04 -11.07
C PHE A 136 -1.83 10.21 -10.49
N LEU A 137 -2.83 9.91 -9.66
CA LEU A 137 -3.65 10.90 -8.95
C LEU A 137 -2.91 11.53 -7.76
N LEU A 138 -1.89 10.86 -7.25
CA LEU A 138 -1.07 11.38 -6.16
C LEU A 138 -0.14 12.49 -6.66
N GLU A 139 0.13 13.44 -5.78
CA GLU A 139 1.19 14.42 -5.96
C GLU A 139 2.57 13.74 -6.02
N ILE A 140 3.53 14.38 -6.70
CA ILE A 140 4.86 13.81 -6.93
C ILE A 140 5.57 13.44 -5.62
N TYR A 141 5.32 14.19 -4.54
CA TYR A 141 5.87 13.89 -3.22
C TYR A 141 5.42 12.51 -2.74
N ALA A 142 4.11 12.27 -2.63
CA ALA A 142 3.58 10.97 -2.20
C ALA A 142 3.88 9.86 -3.23
N ALA A 143 3.68 10.15 -4.52
CA ALA A 143 3.80 9.16 -5.58
C ALA A 143 5.23 8.66 -5.81
N VAL A 144 6.21 9.58 -5.75
CA VAL A 144 7.59 9.30 -6.17
C VAL A 144 8.57 9.44 -5.02
N LEU A 145 8.58 10.59 -4.35
CA LEU A 145 9.63 10.95 -3.39
C LEU A 145 9.52 10.20 -2.06
N ARG A 146 8.29 9.94 -1.61
CA ARG A 146 8.02 9.43 -0.26
C ARG A 146 7.65 7.96 -0.21
N SER A 147 7.00 7.45 -1.26
CA SER A 147 6.82 6.01 -1.40
C SER A 147 8.16 5.33 -1.71
N HIS A 148 8.24 4.02 -1.51
CA HIS A 148 9.41 3.19 -1.83
C HIS A 148 9.11 2.26 -3.03
N ALA A 149 7.88 1.77 -3.12
CA ALA A 149 7.46 0.90 -4.22
C ALA A 149 6.04 1.19 -4.70
N LEU A 150 5.78 0.85 -5.96
CA LEU A 150 4.45 0.77 -6.54
C LEU A 150 4.16 -0.67 -6.94
N ILE A 151 3.00 -1.18 -6.54
CA ILE A 151 2.47 -2.47 -6.96
C ILE A 151 1.21 -2.24 -7.80
N HIS A 152 1.31 -2.50 -9.10
CA HIS A 152 0.19 -2.36 -10.02
C HIS A 152 -0.53 -3.69 -10.20
N ILE A 153 -1.78 -3.78 -9.77
CA ILE A 153 -2.64 -4.96 -9.91
C ILE A 153 -3.48 -4.83 -11.18
N TYR A 154 -3.45 -5.88 -12.01
CA TYR A 154 -4.20 -5.92 -13.27
C TYR A 154 -4.86 -7.28 -13.49
N ARG A 155 -5.91 -7.29 -14.32
CA ARG A 155 -6.51 -8.53 -14.80
C ARG A 155 -5.73 -9.04 -16.00
N ILE A 156 -5.36 -10.31 -15.98
CA ILE A 156 -4.74 -10.98 -17.12
C ILE A 156 -5.84 -11.19 -18.17
N LYS A 157 -5.58 -10.75 -19.40
CA LYS A 157 -6.45 -10.99 -20.56
C LYS A 157 -6.01 -12.29 -21.24
N GLY A 158 -6.95 -13.02 -21.83
CA GLY A 158 -6.68 -14.25 -22.58
C GLY A 158 -7.23 -15.51 -21.91
N MET A 159 -6.74 -16.68 -22.34
CA MET A 159 -7.23 -18.00 -21.91
C MET A 159 -7.00 -18.25 -20.41
N ASN A 160 -5.88 -17.80 -19.86
CA ASN A 160 -5.58 -17.87 -18.43
C ASN A 160 -6.16 -16.65 -17.69
N LYS A 161 -7.48 -16.65 -17.52
CA LYS A 161 -8.20 -15.62 -16.75
C LYS A 161 -7.66 -15.59 -15.31
N GLY A 162 -7.19 -14.43 -14.87
CA GLY A 162 -6.58 -14.30 -13.54
C GLY A 162 -6.23 -12.86 -13.18
N ARG A 163 -5.51 -12.72 -12.06
CA ARG A 163 -4.96 -11.45 -11.58
C ARG A 163 -3.44 -11.54 -11.62
N GLY A 164 -2.81 -10.50 -12.15
CA GLY A 164 -1.36 -10.33 -12.14
C GLY A 164 -0.99 -9.05 -11.38
N PHE A 165 0.28 -8.92 -11.05
CA PHE A 165 0.82 -7.68 -10.51
C PHE A 165 2.17 -7.35 -11.14
N ARG A 166 2.52 -6.06 -11.17
CA ARG A 166 3.85 -5.54 -11.51
C ARG A 166 4.39 -4.75 -10.33
N ILE A 167 5.70 -4.81 -10.11
CA ILE A 167 6.37 -4.06 -9.05
C ILE A 167 7.31 -3.05 -9.70
N TYR A 168 7.17 -1.78 -9.33
CA TYR A 168 8.06 -0.71 -9.74
C TYR A 168 8.81 -0.20 -8.51
N ASN A 169 10.14 -0.13 -8.60
CA ASN A 169 10.97 0.53 -7.60
C ASN A 169 10.90 2.06 -7.76
N GLU A 170 11.63 2.79 -6.91
CA GLU A 170 11.66 4.26 -6.92
C GLU A 170 12.03 4.87 -8.27
N LYS A 171 13.06 4.33 -8.92
CA LYS A 171 13.51 4.81 -10.24
C LYS A 171 12.45 4.56 -11.31
N HIS A 172 11.92 3.34 -11.39
CA HIS A 172 10.95 2.96 -12.41
C HIS A 172 9.61 3.67 -12.22
N LYS A 173 9.13 3.82 -10.98
CA LYS A 173 7.88 4.54 -10.72
C LYS A 173 8.03 6.05 -10.97
N GLY A 174 9.20 6.64 -10.75
CA GLY A 174 9.47 8.04 -11.07
C GLY A 174 9.38 8.31 -12.58
N MET A 175 10.01 7.44 -13.38
CA MET A 175 9.87 7.49 -14.84
C MET A 175 8.43 7.26 -15.28
N LEU A 176 7.76 6.28 -14.65
CA LEU A 176 6.38 5.98 -14.94
C LEU A 176 5.47 7.17 -14.64
N TRP A 177 5.58 7.80 -13.47
CA TRP A 177 4.78 8.98 -13.10
C TRP A 177 4.95 10.11 -14.11
N LYS A 178 6.18 10.38 -14.55
CA LYS A 178 6.47 11.45 -15.52
C LYS A 178 5.90 11.15 -16.92
N ASN A 179 6.07 9.92 -17.41
CA ASN A 179 5.72 9.56 -18.79
C ASN A 179 4.28 9.08 -18.91
N GLY A 180 3.85 8.19 -18.02
CA GLY A 180 2.50 7.63 -17.98
C GLY A 180 1.42 8.67 -17.71
N LYS A 181 1.71 9.69 -16.88
CA LYS A 181 0.78 10.80 -16.65
C LYS A 181 0.55 11.64 -17.91
N LYS A 182 1.60 11.89 -18.71
CA LYS A 182 1.49 12.58 -20.00
C LYS A 182 0.70 11.78 -21.05
N LYS A 183 0.78 10.45 -20.98
CA LYS A 183 0.09 9.52 -21.89
C LYS A 183 -1.33 9.14 -21.43
N GLY A 184 -1.90 9.82 -20.43
CA GLY A 184 -3.26 9.54 -19.96
C GLY A 184 -3.37 8.34 -19.03
N PHE A 185 -2.46 8.23 -18.05
CA PHE A 185 -2.41 7.17 -17.04
C PHE A 185 -2.03 5.80 -17.59
N ASP A 186 -1.00 5.80 -18.43
CA ASP A 186 -0.47 4.61 -19.08
C ASP A 186 0.63 3.93 -18.23
N TYR A 187 0.59 2.60 -18.18
CA TYR A 187 1.49 1.75 -17.38
C TYR A 187 2.54 1.00 -18.24
N SER A 188 2.71 1.40 -19.51
CA SER A 188 3.68 0.82 -20.45
C SER A 188 5.03 1.51 -20.45
#